data_AF-A0A3M2INW9-F1
#
_entry.id   AF-A0A3M2INW9-F1
#
_cell.length_a   1.000
_cell.length_b   1.000
_cell.length_c   1.000
_cell.angle_alpha   90.00
_cell.angle_beta   90.00
_cell.angle_gamma   90.00
#
_symmetry.space_group_name_H-M   'P 1'
#
loop_
_entity.id
_entity.type
_entity.pdbx_description
1 polymer ?
#
loop_
_entity_poly.entity_id
_entity_poly.type
_entity_poly.pdbx_seq_one_letter_code
_entity_poly.pdbx_strand_id
1 'polypeptide(L)'
;MSKVYRMTEPNPAEDLLSKVQGPYSTILADPPWQFQNRTGKVAPEHKRLLRYPTMELKEILELPVSKLAAAKSHLYLWVPNALLKEGLMVLEAWGFTYKTNLVWYKIRKDGGPDGRGVGFYFRNVTELVLFGVKGGMRTLQPGRTQVNLFAARKREHSRKPDQIYDIIEACSPGPYLELFARFHRPGWDQWGNEDVEENSLYGVAKRKGHVNPQLRLFDSPKGYGM
;
A
#
# COMPACT_ATOMS: atom_id res chain seq x y z
N MET A 1 23.37 -10.45 37.52
CA MET A 1 23.41 -9.53 36.36
C MET A 1 22.19 -9.83 35.49
N SER A 2 21.17 -8.97 35.52
CA SER A 2 20.01 -9.10 34.63
C SER A 2 20.46 -8.86 33.19
N LYS A 3 20.30 -9.86 32.32
CA LYS A 3 20.47 -9.68 30.88
C LYS A 3 19.36 -8.75 30.41
N VAL A 4 19.72 -7.52 30.07
CA VAL A 4 18.83 -6.60 29.35
C VAL A 4 18.76 -7.11 27.91
N TYR A 5 17.65 -7.73 27.54
CA TYR A 5 17.38 -8.07 26.14
C TYR A 5 16.81 -6.84 25.44
N ARG A 6 17.54 -6.30 24.45
CA ARG A 6 17.05 -5.26 23.56
C ARG A 6 16.17 -5.92 22.50
N MET A 7 14.89 -6.13 22.83
CA MET A 7 13.86 -6.50 21.85
C MET A 7 13.33 -5.21 21.19
N THR A 8 14.18 -4.50 20.45
CA THR A 8 13.67 -3.46 19.55
C THR A 8 13.31 -4.16 18.25
N GLU A 9 12.01 -4.39 18.01
CA GLU A 9 11.54 -4.72 16.67
C GLU A 9 12.12 -3.66 15.71
N PRO A 10 12.76 -4.06 14.59
CA PRO A 10 13.32 -3.12 13.66
C PRO A 10 12.19 -2.22 13.16
N ASN A 11 12.46 -0.90 13.11
CA ASN A 11 11.47 0.01 12.56
C ASN A 11 11.24 -0.33 11.06
N PRO A 12 10.10 0.06 10.46
CA PRO A 12 9.79 -0.32 9.08
C PRO A 12 10.87 0.03 8.05
N ALA A 13 11.62 1.12 8.27
CA ALA A 13 12.71 1.52 7.39
C ALA A 13 13.92 0.57 7.47
N GLU A 14 14.31 0.16 8.68
CA GLU A 14 15.36 -0.83 8.91
C GLU A 14 14.96 -2.21 8.38
N ASP A 15 13.72 -2.63 8.64
CA ASP A 15 13.19 -3.90 8.14
C ASP A 15 13.22 -3.95 6.61
N LEU A 16 12.74 -2.89 5.95
CA LEU A 16 12.74 -2.76 4.50
C LEU A 16 14.16 -2.90 3.91
N LEU A 17 15.13 -2.16 4.45
CA LEU A 17 16.51 -2.20 3.94
C LEU A 17 17.23 -3.52 4.25
N SER A 18 16.80 -4.26 5.28
CA SER A 18 17.38 -5.56 5.61
C SER A 18 16.91 -6.67 4.67
N LYS A 19 15.67 -6.58 4.16
CA LYS A 19 15.02 -7.62 3.35
C LYS A 19 15.12 -7.38 1.85
N VAL A 20 15.24 -6.14 1.43
CA VAL A 20 15.20 -5.75 0.01
C VAL A 20 16.49 -5.04 -0.37
N GLN A 21 17.13 -5.52 -1.44
CA GLN A 21 18.34 -4.92 -1.99
C GLN A 21 18.09 -4.44 -3.41
N GLY A 22 18.14 -3.12 -3.61
CA GLY A 22 18.02 -2.50 -4.94
C GLY A 22 19.32 -2.50 -5.75
N PRO A 23 19.39 -1.72 -6.85
CA PRO A 23 18.42 -0.70 -7.26
C PRO A 23 17.31 -1.19 -8.20
N TYR A 24 16.09 -0.67 -8.03
CA TYR A 24 14.92 -0.96 -8.86
C TYR A 24 14.64 0.14 -9.88
N SER A 25 14.35 -0.26 -11.12
CA SER A 25 13.92 0.66 -12.18
C SER A 25 12.44 0.99 -12.08
N THR A 26 11.64 0.13 -11.45
CA THR A 26 10.21 0.36 -11.26
C THR A 26 9.75 -0.10 -9.89
N ILE A 27 9.05 0.77 -9.18
CA ILE A 27 8.49 0.50 -7.86
C ILE A 27 6.97 0.68 -7.91
N LEU A 28 6.22 -0.29 -7.38
CA LEU A 28 4.79 -0.18 -7.08
C LEU A 28 4.64 -0.11 -5.56
N ALA A 29 3.78 0.78 -5.04
CA ALA A 29 3.52 0.88 -3.62
C ALA A 29 2.03 1.07 -3.32
N ASP A 30 1.52 0.36 -2.31
CA ASP A 30 0.18 0.55 -1.73
C ASP A 30 0.28 0.77 -0.21
N PRO A 31 0.75 1.94 0.24
CA PRO A 31 0.91 2.19 1.67
C PRO A 31 -0.40 1.99 2.45
N PRO A 32 -0.34 1.55 3.70
CA PRO A 32 -1.52 1.37 4.54
C PRO A 32 -1.99 2.73 5.08
N TRP A 33 -2.53 3.55 4.17
CA TRP A 33 -2.92 4.94 4.42
C TRP A 33 -3.87 5.11 5.61
N GLN A 34 -3.54 6.06 6.47
CA GLN A 34 -4.40 6.47 7.56
C GLN A 34 -5.25 7.68 7.18
N PHE A 35 -6.54 7.64 7.53
CA PHE A 35 -7.48 8.73 7.26
C PHE A 35 -7.66 9.59 8.52
N GLN A 36 -7.75 10.90 8.36
CA GLN A 36 -7.90 11.84 9.49
C GLN A 36 -9.26 11.74 10.20
N ASN A 37 -10.33 11.40 9.47
CA ASN A 37 -11.68 11.34 10.02
C ASN A 37 -11.93 10.03 10.78
N ARG A 38 -11.55 10.01 12.06
CA ARG A 38 -11.76 8.88 13.01
C ARG A 38 -13.21 8.73 13.49
N THR A 39 -14.00 9.80 13.42
CA THR A 39 -15.35 9.92 14.00
C THR A 39 -16.43 9.87 12.93
N GLY A 40 -16.63 8.69 12.37
CA GLY A 40 -17.83 8.36 11.60
C GLY A 40 -17.93 6.86 11.44
N LYS A 41 -19.15 6.29 11.31
CA LYS A 41 -19.46 4.83 11.17
C LYS A 41 -18.68 4.07 10.07
N VAL A 42 -17.79 4.77 9.37
CA VAL A 42 -17.20 4.46 8.08
C VAL A 42 -15.65 4.57 8.13
N ALA A 43 -15.10 5.17 9.18
CA ALA A 43 -13.67 5.35 9.41
C ALA A 43 -12.93 3.99 9.53
N PRO A 44 -11.69 3.87 9.01
CA PRO A 44 -10.76 2.78 9.30
C PRO A 44 -10.80 2.29 10.74
N GLU A 45 -10.84 3.22 11.69
CA GLU A 45 -10.78 2.89 13.12
C GLU A 45 -12.13 2.64 13.80
N HIS A 46 -13.25 2.57 13.08
CA HIS A 46 -14.55 2.30 13.71
C HIS A 46 -14.70 0.82 14.15
N LYS A 47 -14.96 0.61 15.45
CA LYS A 47 -14.98 -0.65 16.23
C LYS A 47 -15.73 -1.88 15.67
N ARG A 48 -16.37 -1.82 14.49
CA ARG A 48 -17.05 -2.97 13.85
C ARG A 48 -16.24 -3.64 12.74
N LEU A 49 -15.10 -3.09 12.35
CA LEU A 49 -14.22 -3.66 11.35
C LEU A 49 -12.85 -3.84 11.99
N LEU A 50 -12.49 -5.05 12.43
CA LEU A 50 -11.13 -5.38 12.87
C LEU A 50 -10.18 -5.17 11.68
N ARG A 51 -9.49 -4.02 11.62
CA ARG A 51 -8.74 -3.56 10.44
C ARG A 51 -7.23 -3.82 10.57
N TYR A 52 -6.58 -3.91 9.40
CA TYR A 52 -5.12 -3.88 9.25
C TYR A 52 -4.54 -2.62 9.88
N PRO A 53 -3.35 -2.69 10.50
CA PRO A 53 -2.68 -1.50 11.02
C PRO A 53 -2.43 -0.51 9.88
N THR A 54 -2.83 0.75 10.08
CA THR A 54 -2.49 1.86 9.20
C THR A 54 -1.16 2.48 9.65
N MET A 55 -0.50 3.19 8.76
CA MET A 55 0.75 3.90 9.02
C MET A 55 0.49 5.40 8.95
N GLU A 56 1.00 6.15 9.93
CA GLU A 56 0.88 7.60 9.96
C GLU A 56 1.65 8.18 8.75
N LEU A 57 1.18 9.30 8.20
CA LEU A 57 1.80 9.90 7.01
C LEU A 57 3.30 10.12 7.19
N LYS A 58 3.71 10.58 8.37
CA LYS A 58 5.12 10.81 8.71
C LYS A 58 5.96 9.54 8.53
N GLU A 59 5.47 8.40 9.01
CA GLU A 59 6.17 7.13 8.91
C GLU A 59 6.30 6.69 7.43
N ILE A 60 5.25 6.90 6.61
CA ILE A 60 5.29 6.62 5.17
C ILE A 60 6.34 7.50 4.48
N LEU A 61 6.38 8.80 4.80
CA LEU A 61 7.35 9.75 4.22
C LEU A 61 8.79 9.38 4.57
N GLU A 62 9.04 8.84 5.77
CA GLU A 62 10.37 8.48 6.27
C GLU A 62 10.91 7.16 5.69
N LEU A 63 10.10 6.40 4.95
CA LEU A 63 10.57 5.16 4.32
C LEU A 63 11.72 5.44 3.31
N PRO A 64 12.81 4.67 3.36
CA PRO A 64 14.02 4.93 2.57
C PRO A 64 13.90 4.44 1.12
N VAL A 65 12.73 4.59 0.48
CA VAL A 65 12.45 4.14 -0.90
C VAL A 65 13.42 4.74 -1.91
N SER A 66 13.87 5.98 -1.66
CA SER A 66 14.86 6.65 -2.49
C SER A 66 16.20 5.92 -2.60
N LYS A 67 16.57 5.11 -1.59
CA LYS A 67 17.79 4.26 -1.57
C LYS A 67 17.63 2.97 -2.37
N LEU A 68 16.40 2.50 -2.53
CA LEU A 68 16.07 1.31 -3.33
C LEU A 68 15.84 1.66 -4.80
N ALA A 69 15.50 2.91 -5.10
CA ALA A 69 15.25 3.38 -6.46
C ALA A 69 16.54 3.62 -7.25
N ALA A 70 16.61 3.06 -8.47
CA ALA A 70 17.66 3.40 -9.43
C ALA A 70 17.68 4.90 -9.76
N ALA A 71 18.84 5.40 -10.20
CA ALA A 71 19.01 6.82 -10.56
C ALA A 71 17.97 7.31 -11.57
N LYS A 72 17.58 6.44 -12.51
CA LYS A 72 16.41 6.60 -13.38
C LYS A 72 15.41 5.52 -13.06
N SER A 73 14.24 5.91 -12.60
CA SER A 73 13.22 4.96 -12.16
C SER A 73 11.81 5.54 -12.20
N HIS A 74 10.84 4.64 -12.20
CA HIS A 74 9.42 4.93 -12.09
C HIS A 74 8.88 4.53 -10.72
N LEU A 75 7.93 5.31 -10.22
CA LEU A 75 7.14 4.98 -9.04
C LEU A 75 5.66 5.05 -9.38
N TYR A 76 4.96 3.95 -9.11
CA TYR A 76 3.51 3.83 -9.16
C TYR A 76 2.99 3.76 -7.72
N LEU A 77 2.23 4.75 -7.29
CA LEU A 77 1.76 4.88 -5.92
C LEU A 77 0.24 4.85 -5.86
N TRP A 78 -0.33 3.80 -5.27
CA TRP A 78 -1.77 3.74 -4.98
C TRP A 78 -2.13 4.80 -3.93
N VAL A 79 -3.13 5.62 -4.25
CA VAL A 79 -3.57 6.72 -3.39
C VAL A 79 -5.11 6.78 -3.37
N PRO A 80 -5.74 6.71 -2.18
CA PRO A 80 -7.16 7.00 -2.05
C PRO A 80 -7.48 8.43 -2.50
N ASN A 81 -8.63 8.65 -3.15
CA ASN A 81 -9.03 9.97 -3.66
C ASN A 81 -8.95 11.09 -2.60
N ALA A 82 -9.25 10.78 -1.34
CA ALA A 82 -9.24 11.75 -0.25
C ALA A 82 -7.83 12.15 0.22
N LEU A 83 -6.79 11.41 -0.19
CA LEU A 83 -5.41 11.56 0.27
C LEU A 83 -4.47 11.94 -0.89
N LEU A 84 -5.01 12.55 -1.95
CA LEU A 84 -4.23 12.95 -3.13
C LEU A 84 -3.07 13.88 -2.75
N LYS A 85 -3.31 14.83 -1.84
CA LYS A 85 -2.29 15.79 -1.39
C LYS A 85 -1.13 15.06 -0.70
N GLU A 86 -1.45 14.15 0.20
CA GLU A 86 -0.50 13.32 0.93
C GLU A 86 0.28 12.40 -0.02
N GLY A 87 -0.39 11.81 -1.01
CA GLY A 87 0.25 11.01 -2.05
C GLY A 87 1.31 11.78 -2.84
N LEU A 88 1.04 13.06 -3.17
CA LEU A 88 2.03 13.92 -3.82
C LEU A 88 3.23 14.21 -2.91
N MET A 89 3.00 14.43 -1.61
CA MET A 89 4.07 14.59 -0.63
C MET A 89 4.95 13.34 -0.53
N VAL A 90 4.35 12.14 -0.60
CA VAL A 90 5.07 10.86 -0.58
C VAL A 90 5.95 10.69 -1.82
N LEU A 91 5.45 11.00 -3.01
CA LEU A 91 6.28 10.99 -4.22
C LEU A 91 7.51 11.89 -4.07
N GLU A 92 7.30 13.12 -3.60
CA GLU A 92 8.38 14.10 -3.40
C GLU A 92 9.40 13.63 -2.36
N ALA A 93 8.94 13.18 -1.18
CA ALA A 93 9.80 12.68 -0.11
C ALA A 93 10.64 11.47 -0.54
N TRP A 94 10.09 10.59 -1.37
CA TRP A 94 10.83 9.44 -1.92
C TRP A 94 11.70 9.80 -3.14
N GLY A 95 11.73 11.06 -3.55
CA GLY A 95 12.62 11.58 -4.60
C GLY A 95 12.09 11.40 -6.02
N PHE A 96 10.77 11.32 -6.20
CA PHE A 96 10.11 11.19 -7.49
C PHE A 96 9.32 12.46 -7.83
N THR A 97 9.47 12.95 -9.06
CA THR A 97 8.65 14.05 -9.57
C THR A 97 7.35 13.47 -10.15
N TYR A 98 6.20 13.90 -9.64
CA TYR A 98 4.90 13.56 -10.21
C TYR A 98 4.81 13.96 -11.69
N LYS A 99 4.24 13.09 -12.53
CA LYS A 99 4.03 13.36 -13.97
C LYS A 99 2.58 13.21 -14.39
N THR A 100 1.91 12.14 -13.96
CA THR A 100 0.51 11.86 -14.30
C THR A 100 -0.04 10.81 -13.33
N ASN A 101 -1.25 10.32 -13.54
CA ASN A 101 -1.84 9.21 -12.81
C ASN A 101 -2.52 8.22 -13.76
N LEU A 102 -2.69 6.99 -13.28
CA LEU A 102 -3.69 6.06 -13.79
C LEU A 102 -4.89 6.06 -12.82
N VAL A 103 -6.07 5.74 -13.35
CA VAL A 103 -7.31 5.68 -12.60
C VAL A 103 -7.88 4.27 -12.71
N TRP A 104 -7.98 3.59 -11.57
CA TRP A 104 -8.78 2.38 -11.47
C TRP A 104 -10.25 2.78 -11.39
N TYR A 105 -11.01 2.49 -12.45
CA TYR A 105 -12.45 2.61 -12.46
C TYR A 105 -13.11 1.31 -11.98
N LYS A 106 -13.81 1.39 -10.85
CA LYS A 106 -14.47 0.25 -10.22
C LYS A 106 -15.81 0.03 -10.89
N ILE A 107 -15.95 -1.12 -11.54
CA ILE A 107 -17.16 -1.46 -12.30
C ILE A 107 -17.95 -2.61 -11.67
N ARG A 108 -19.24 -2.67 -12.01
CA ARG A 108 -20.12 -3.82 -11.78
C ARG A 108 -19.99 -4.84 -12.93
N LYS A 109 -20.80 -5.90 -12.92
CA LYS A 109 -20.81 -6.92 -13.99
C LYS A 109 -21.26 -6.36 -15.34
N ASP A 110 -22.11 -5.34 -15.33
CA ASP A 110 -22.65 -4.67 -16.51
C ASP A 110 -21.76 -3.54 -17.04
N GLY A 111 -20.55 -3.36 -16.48
CA GLY A 111 -19.63 -2.27 -16.86
C GLY A 111 -19.96 -0.90 -16.27
N GLY A 112 -21.10 -0.75 -15.59
CA GLY A 112 -21.48 0.48 -14.90
C GLY A 112 -20.69 0.74 -13.61
N PRO A 113 -20.75 1.96 -13.04
CA PRO A 113 -19.97 2.35 -11.87
C PRO A 113 -20.35 1.54 -10.63
N ASP A 114 -19.36 1.14 -9.83
CA ASP A 114 -19.60 0.47 -8.55
C ASP A 114 -20.07 1.48 -7.48
N GLY A 115 -21.36 1.81 -7.49
CA GLY A 115 -22.02 2.78 -6.59
C GLY A 115 -21.99 2.42 -5.09
N ARG A 116 -21.31 1.34 -4.70
CA ARG A 116 -21.08 0.89 -3.32
C ARG A 116 -19.83 1.52 -2.69
N GLY A 117 -19.17 2.43 -3.41
CA GLY A 117 -18.06 3.24 -2.91
C GLY A 117 -18.38 3.97 -1.61
N VAL A 118 -17.41 3.96 -0.70
CA VAL A 118 -17.44 4.78 0.51
C VAL A 118 -16.85 6.15 0.20
N GLY A 119 -17.57 7.23 0.51
CA GLY A 119 -17.06 8.60 0.47
C GLY A 119 -18.07 9.57 1.10
N PHE A 120 -17.56 10.64 1.71
CA PHE A 120 -18.38 11.59 2.48
C PHE A 120 -19.14 12.58 1.60
N TYR A 121 -18.54 13.02 0.49
CA TYR A 121 -19.13 13.96 -0.46
C TYR A 121 -19.65 13.27 -1.71
N PHE A 122 -18.88 12.32 -2.25
CA PHE A 122 -19.25 11.54 -3.44
C PHE A 122 -19.00 10.05 -3.21
N ARG A 123 -19.74 9.20 -3.93
CA ARG A 123 -19.49 7.75 -3.93
C ARG A 123 -18.20 7.46 -4.71
N ASN A 124 -17.19 6.97 -4.01
CA ASN A 124 -15.90 6.64 -4.64
C ASN A 124 -16.00 5.39 -5.52
N VAL A 125 -16.12 5.61 -6.83
CA VAL A 125 -16.05 4.55 -7.86
C VAL A 125 -14.69 4.49 -8.52
N THR A 126 -13.73 5.29 -8.07
CA THR A 126 -12.35 5.32 -8.57
C THR A 126 -11.34 5.16 -7.43
N GLU A 127 -10.12 4.75 -7.78
CA GLU A 127 -8.90 4.90 -6.99
C GLU A 127 -7.77 5.35 -7.93
N LEU A 128 -6.82 6.12 -7.41
CA LEU A 128 -5.72 6.67 -8.19
C LEU A 128 -4.45 5.83 -8.02
N VAL A 129 -3.67 5.74 -9.09
CA VAL A 129 -2.26 5.33 -9.06
C VAL A 129 -1.46 6.52 -9.56
N LEU A 130 -0.81 7.25 -8.66
CA LEU A 130 0.07 8.34 -9.06
C LEU A 130 1.32 7.77 -9.73
N PHE A 131 1.77 8.41 -10.81
CA PHE A 131 2.98 8.05 -11.54
C PHE A 131 4.03 9.15 -11.38
N GLY A 132 5.13 8.78 -10.73
CA GLY A 132 6.30 9.62 -10.49
C GLY A 132 7.53 9.10 -11.23
N VAL A 133 8.44 10.03 -11.56
CA VAL A 133 9.68 9.73 -12.27
C VAL A 133 10.88 10.31 -11.52
N LYS A 134 11.95 9.53 -11.39
CA LYS A 134 13.27 9.94 -10.93
C LYS A 134 14.26 9.94 -12.09
N GLY A 135 15.14 10.95 -12.16
CA GLY A 135 16.22 11.02 -13.16
C GLY A 135 15.80 11.22 -14.63
N GLY A 136 14.56 11.64 -14.90
CA GLY A 136 14.10 11.96 -16.25
C GLY A 136 13.94 10.74 -17.16
N MET A 137 13.16 9.76 -16.72
CA MET A 137 12.85 8.53 -17.45
C MET A 137 11.50 8.62 -18.17
N ARG A 138 11.45 8.20 -19.43
CA ARG A 138 10.20 8.03 -20.19
C ARG A 138 9.72 6.57 -20.05
N THR A 139 8.42 6.38 -20.16
CA THR A 139 7.83 5.04 -20.33
C THR A 139 8.35 4.36 -21.60
N LEU A 140 8.30 3.03 -21.61
CA LEU A 140 8.51 2.21 -22.79
C LEU A 140 7.44 2.53 -23.86
N GLN A 141 7.69 2.07 -25.09
CA GLN A 141 6.83 2.39 -26.24
C GLN A 141 5.33 2.14 -25.99
N PRO A 142 4.88 1.05 -25.33
CA PRO A 142 3.46 0.83 -25.04
C PRO A 142 2.81 1.94 -24.20
N GLY A 143 3.59 2.64 -23.37
CA GLY A 143 3.10 3.75 -22.57
C GLY A 143 2.62 4.97 -23.37
N ARG A 144 2.90 5.04 -24.68
CA ARG A 144 2.40 6.11 -25.56
C ARG A 144 0.95 5.92 -25.98
N THR A 145 0.46 4.68 -25.96
CA THR A 145 -0.91 4.31 -26.33
C THR A 145 -1.72 3.84 -25.13
N GLN A 146 -1.08 3.60 -23.99
CA GLN A 146 -1.76 3.28 -22.73
C GLN A 146 -2.62 4.46 -22.28
N VAL A 147 -3.92 4.24 -22.21
CA VAL A 147 -4.85 5.21 -21.61
C VAL A 147 -4.72 5.22 -20.09
N ASN A 148 -5.03 6.35 -19.47
CA ASN A 148 -4.89 6.52 -18.02
C ASN A 148 -6.09 5.99 -17.21
N LEU A 149 -6.97 5.19 -17.81
CA LEU A 149 -8.15 4.61 -17.16
C LEU A 149 -8.15 3.10 -17.41
N PHE A 150 -8.27 2.32 -16.35
CA PHE A 150 -8.51 0.88 -16.47
C PHE A 150 -9.69 0.45 -15.60
N ALA A 151 -10.63 -0.26 -16.20
CA ALA A 151 -11.85 -0.69 -15.55
C ALA A 151 -11.68 -2.10 -14.99
N ALA A 152 -11.90 -2.27 -13.69
CA ALA A 152 -11.86 -3.58 -13.05
C ALA A 152 -12.85 -3.67 -11.89
N ARG A 153 -13.42 -4.85 -11.67
CA ARG A 153 -14.37 -5.09 -10.58
C ARG A 153 -13.64 -5.08 -9.24
N LYS A 154 -14.27 -4.52 -8.19
CA LYS A 154 -13.78 -4.70 -6.82
C LYS A 154 -13.75 -6.17 -6.46
N ARG A 155 -12.68 -6.55 -5.76
CA ARG A 155 -12.51 -7.86 -5.16
C ARG A 155 -12.62 -7.74 -3.65
N GLU A 156 -12.62 -8.88 -2.97
CA GLU A 156 -12.62 -8.97 -1.52
C GLU A 156 -11.36 -8.34 -0.89
N HIS A 157 -11.45 -8.03 0.41
CA HIS A 157 -10.32 -7.57 1.23
C HIS A 157 -9.59 -6.31 0.74
N SER A 158 -10.26 -5.48 -0.06
CA SER A 158 -9.66 -4.29 -0.69
C SER A 158 -8.46 -4.62 -1.59
N ARG A 159 -8.43 -5.84 -2.16
CA ARG A 159 -7.42 -6.27 -3.13
C ARG A 159 -7.45 -5.37 -4.36
N LYS A 160 -6.28 -4.86 -4.73
CA LYS A 160 -6.06 -4.09 -5.96
C LYS A 160 -6.18 -5.01 -7.19
N PRO A 161 -6.61 -4.48 -8.34
CA PRO A 161 -6.77 -5.27 -9.56
C PRO A 161 -5.43 -5.67 -10.16
N ASP A 162 -5.27 -6.94 -10.55
CA ASP A 162 -3.99 -7.46 -11.09
C ASP A 162 -3.63 -6.80 -12.44
N GLN A 163 -4.60 -6.21 -13.15
CA GLN A 163 -4.38 -5.48 -14.40
C GLN A 163 -3.32 -4.37 -14.28
N ILE A 164 -3.07 -3.87 -13.07
CA ILE A 164 -2.01 -2.87 -12.85
C ILE A 164 -0.62 -3.42 -13.17
N TYR A 165 -0.35 -4.69 -12.87
CA TYR A 165 0.96 -5.30 -13.14
C TYR A 165 1.21 -5.39 -14.65
N ASP A 166 0.21 -5.81 -15.42
CA ASP A 166 0.32 -5.93 -16.87
C ASP A 166 0.59 -4.56 -17.53
N ILE A 167 -0.06 -3.50 -17.03
CA ILE A 167 0.19 -2.12 -17.47
C ILE A 167 1.63 -1.70 -17.13
N ILE A 168 2.09 -1.97 -15.90
CA ILE A 168 3.42 -1.57 -15.44
C ILE A 168 4.50 -2.32 -16.21
N GLU A 169 4.40 -3.65 -16.33
CA GLU A 169 5.37 -4.51 -17.01
C GLU A 169 5.47 -4.16 -18.50
N ALA A 170 4.37 -3.74 -19.14
CA ALA A 170 4.40 -3.26 -20.53
C ALA A 170 4.98 -1.85 -20.68
N CYS A 171 4.73 -0.95 -19.72
CA CYS A 171 5.07 0.47 -19.83
C CYS A 171 6.40 0.86 -19.18
N SER A 172 6.97 0.01 -18.34
CA SER A 172 8.14 0.33 -17.52
C SER A 172 9.10 -0.86 -17.42
N PRO A 173 10.42 -0.64 -17.45
CA PRO A 173 11.38 -1.71 -17.34
C PRO A 173 11.57 -2.15 -15.87
N GLY A 174 11.89 -3.42 -15.68
CA GLY A 174 12.41 -3.93 -14.41
C GLY A 174 13.87 -3.53 -14.17
N PRO A 175 14.48 -3.95 -13.05
CA PRO A 175 13.90 -4.81 -12.01
C PRO A 175 12.75 -4.14 -11.25
N TYR A 176 11.80 -4.96 -10.79
CA TYR A 176 10.53 -4.51 -10.19
C TYR A 176 10.49 -4.77 -8.68
N LEU A 177 9.98 -3.80 -7.92
CA LEU A 177 9.71 -3.92 -6.49
C LEU A 177 8.27 -3.54 -6.17
N GLU A 178 7.58 -4.37 -5.38
CA GLU A 178 6.29 -4.03 -4.78
C GLU A 178 6.46 -3.81 -3.27
N LEU A 179 6.13 -2.60 -2.81
CA LEU A 179 6.06 -2.23 -1.41
C LEU A 179 4.63 -2.40 -0.88
N PHE A 180 4.53 -2.95 0.32
CA PHE A 180 3.29 -3.36 0.98
C PHE A 180 2.52 -4.45 0.23
N ALA A 181 3.27 -5.34 -0.43
CA ALA A 181 2.71 -6.47 -1.17
C ALA A 181 1.91 -7.40 -0.24
N ARG A 182 0.83 -7.96 -0.78
CA ARG A 182 -0.03 -8.94 -0.08
C ARG A 182 -0.03 -10.33 -0.71
N PHE A 183 0.28 -10.40 -1.99
CA PHE A 183 0.25 -11.62 -2.79
C PHE A 183 1.49 -11.69 -3.64
N HIS A 184 1.96 -12.91 -3.89
CA HIS A 184 3.15 -13.11 -4.70
C HIS A 184 2.88 -12.73 -6.16
N ARG A 185 3.76 -11.94 -6.75
CA ARG A 185 3.81 -11.70 -8.19
C ARG A 185 5.15 -12.20 -8.73
N PRO A 186 5.15 -13.23 -9.61
CA PRO A 186 6.39 -13.70 -10.24
C PRO A 186 7.14 -12.56 -10.94
N GLY A 187 8.46 -12.52 -10.76
CA GLY A 187 9.32 -11.49 -11.35
C GLY A 187 9.37 -10.15 -10.60
N TRP A 188 8.71 -10.06 -9.44
CA TRP A 188 8.75 -8.90 -8.56
C TRP A 188 9.41 -9.26 -7.23
N ASP A 189 10.33 -8.41 -6.79
CA ASP A 189 10.73 -8.41 -5.38
C ASP A 189 9.63 -7.73 -4.57
N GLN A 190 9.44 -8.17 -3.34
CA GLN A 190 8.28 -7.75 -2.54
C GLN A 190 8.64 -7.54 -1.08
N TRP A 191 8.03 -6.52 -0.49
CA TRP A 191 8.10 -6.25 0.94
C TRP A 191 6.70 -5.93 1.48
N GLY A 192 6.32 -6.49 2.62
CA GLY A 192 5.02 -6.28 3.24
C GLY A 192 4.85 -7.04 4.56
N ASN A 193 3.88 -6.60 5.37
CA ASN A 193 3.63 -7.15 6.71
C ASN A 193 2.71 -8.39 6.71
N GLU A 194 2.19 -8.79 5.54
CA GLU A 194 1.35 -9.97 5.41
C GLU A 194 2.18 -11.15 4.92
N ASP A 195 1.82 -12.36 5.35
CA ASP A 195 2.49 -13.60 4.95
C ASP A 195 2.14 -13.88 3.48
N VAL A 196 2.93 -13.30 2.57
CA VAL A 196 2.68 -13.31 1.13
C VAL A 196 2.52 -14.74 0.62
N GLU A 197 3.29 -15.69 1.16
CA GLU A 197 3.19 -17.11 0.81
C GLU A 197 1.85 -17.71 1.27
N GLU A 198 1.47 -17.49 2.53
CA GLU A 198 0.20 -17.98 3.08
C GLU A 198 -0.99 -17.38 2.33
N ASN A 199 -0.99 -16.07 2.09
CA ASN A 199 -2.04 -15.37 1.36
C ASN A 199 -2.18 -15.87 -0.09
N SER A 200 -1.05 -16.15 -0.74
CA SER A 200 -1.04 -16.67 -2.12
C SER A 200 -1.60 -18.08 -2.20
N LEU A 201 -1.29 -18.93 -1.20
CA LEU A 201 -1.80 -20.30 -1.11
C LEU A 201 -3.33 -20.33 -0.98
N TYR A 202 -3.90 -19.48 -0.13
CA TYR A 202 -5.34 -19.48 0.15
C TYR A 202 -6.14 -18.51 -0.73
N GLY A 203 -5.47 -17.69 -1.55
CA GLY A 203 -6.10 -16.65 -2.38
C GLY A 203 -6.74 -15.51 -1.59
N VAL A 204 -6.55 -15.47 -0.27
CA VAL A 204 -7.19 -14.54 0.67
C VAL A 204 -6.13 -13.95 1.59
N ALA A 205 -6.12 -12.62 1.72
CA ALA A 205 -5.26 -11.91 2.65
C ALA A 205 -5.69 -12.18 4.11
N LYS A 206 -4.97 -13.05 4.82
CA LYS A 206 -5.25 -13.36 6.22
C LYS A 206 -4.81 -12.20 7.11
N ARG A 207 -5.70 -11.77 8.02
CA ARG A 207 -5.42 -10.70 8.97
C ARG A 207 -4.57 -11.24 10.13
N LYS A 208 -3.25 -11.08 10.08
CA LYS A 208 -2.44 -11.07 11.30
C LYS A 208 -2.64 -9.70 11.94
N GLY A 209 -3.62 -9.59 12.85
CA GLY A 209 -3.65 -8.46 13.76
C GLY A 209 -2.33 -8.47 14.53
N HIS A 210 -1.67 -7.32 14.69
CA HIS A 210 -0.60 -7.20 15.68
C HIS A 210 -1.18 -7.63 17.04
N VAL A 211 -0.98 -8.90 17.40
CA VAL A 211 -0.88 -9.29 18.80
C VAL A 211 0.46 -8.74 19.24
N ASN A 212 0.48 -7.44 19.48
CA ASN A 212 1.45 -6.88 20.39
C ASN A 212 1.04 -7.44 21.75
N PRO A 213 1.82 -8.34 22.40
CA PRO A 213 1.58 -8.66 23.78
C PRO A 213 2.09 -7.45 24.56
N GLN A 214 1.35 -6.34 24.50
CA GLN A 214 1.55 -5.25 25.41
C GLN A 214 1.24 -5.83 26.78
N LEU A 215 2.33 -6.08 27.52
CA LEU A 215 2.39 -6.49 28.91
C LEU A 215 1.09 -6.16 29.65
N ARG A 216 0.25 -7.17 29.89
CA ARG A 216 -0.54 -7.19 31.12
C ARG A 216 0.46 -7.46 32.24
N LEU A 217 1.17 -6.43 32.65
CA LEU A 217 1.77 -6.38 33.99
C LEU A 217 0.58 -6.33 34.95
N PHE A 218 0.26 -7.48 35.54
CA PHE A 218 -0.45 -7.70 36.82
C PHE A 218 -1.65 -6.76 37.06
N ASP A 219 -2.91 -7.17 36.81
CA ASP A 219 -3.69 -7.97 37.77
C ASP A 219 -4.96 -8.58 37.13
N SER A 220 -5.42 -9.70 37.68
CA SER A 220 -6.71 -10.34 37.37
C SER A 220 -7.87 -9.60 38.05
N PRO A 221 -9.08 -9.53 37.46
CA PRO A 221 -10.24 -8.96 38.14
C PRO A 221 -10.66 -9.87 39.30
N LYS A 222 -10.58 -9.36 40.54
CA LYS A 222 -11.27 -9.95 41.69
C LYS A 222 -12.58 -9.20 41.93
N GLY A 223 -13.70 -9.92 41.87
CA GLY A 223 -14.94 -9.58 42.58
C GLY A 223 -15.95 -8.70 41.84
N TYR A 224 -16.90 -9.34 41.14
CA TYR A 224 -18.31 -8.94 41.27
C TYR A 224 -18.98 -10.02 42.11
N GLY A 225 -19.20 -9.69 43.38
CA GLY A 225 -20.00 -10.46 44.33
C GLY A 225 -20.81 -9.47 45.16
N MET A 226 -22.13 -9.60 45.03
CA MET A 226 -23.24 -8.78 45.54
C MET A 226 -23.44 -7.40 44.90
#